data_AF-A0A3R8QCH4-F1
#
_entry.id   AF-A0A3R8QCH4-F1
#
_cell.length_a   1.000
_cell.length_b   1.000
_cell.length_c   1.000
_cell.angle_alpha   90.00
_cell.angle_beta   90.00
_cell.angle_gamma   90.00
#
_symmetry.space_group_name_H-M   'P 1'
#
loop_
_entity.id
_entity.type
_entity.pdbx_description
1 polymer ?
#
loop_
_entity_poly.entity_id
_entity_poly.type
_entity_poly.pdbx_seq_one_letter_code
_entity_poly.pdbx_strand_id
1 'polypeptide(L)'
;MDWGSIVSTSLGAVIGIASTLATDQIRTRRGREDKDQAARQQLYGDYLAALARTRNQLRMAARPTGLPDEERLRRAAEAFHEGNAYELRYQIAVVAPREVVEASTAAFRSLRDLRDLVETGALHTSEDYVQARNRWELLLAELRIAMRRDLGRQVF
;
A
#
# COMPACT_ATOMS: atom_id res chain seq x y z
N MET A 1 5.32 61.67 -32.56
CA MET A 1 5.25 60.24 -32.93
C MET A 1 4.96 59.46 -31.66
N ASP A 2 3.80 58.82 -31.62
CA ASP A 2 3.18 58.23 -30.43
C ASP A 2 3.91 56.99 -29.92
N TRP A 3 4.87 57.19 -29.03
CA TRP A 3 5.55 56.12 -28.29
C TRP A 3 4.65 55.42 -27.26
N GLY A 4 3.51 56.02 -26.89
CA GLY A 4 2.58 55.48 -25.89
C GLY A 4 1.87 54.18 -26.31
N SER A 5 1.54 54.01 -27.59
CA SER A 5 0.83 52.81 -28.08
C SER A 5 1.71 51.56 -28.18
N ILE A 6 3.01 51.74 -28.38
CA ILE A 6 3.96 50.61 -28.47
C ILE A 6 4.24 50.03 -27.09
N VAL A 7 4.30 50.89 -26.07
CA VAL A 7 4.54 50.49 -24.67
C VAL A 7 3.32 49.76 -24.08
N SER A 8 2.09 50.20 -24.38
CA SER A 8 0.88 49.52 -23.87
C SER A 8 0.69 48.12 -24.46
N THR A 9 0.97 47.94 -25.75
CA THR A 9 0.80 46.65 -26.45
C THR A 9 1.85 45.61 -26.00
N SER A 10 3.09 46.05 -25.77
CA SER A 10 4.16 45.18 -25.30
C SER A 10 3.97 44.75 -23.84
N LEU A 11 3.44 45.62 -22.97
CA LEU A 11 3.14 45.26 -21.58
C LEU A 11 2.01 44.22 -21.49
N GLY A 12 0.97 44.35 -22.31
CA GLY A 12 -0.15 43.39 -22.36
C GLY A 12 0.28 42.00 -22.84
N ALA A 13 1.18 41.93 -23.83
CA ALA A 13 1.71 40.67 -24.34
C ALA A 13 2.57 39.93 -23.29
N VAL A 14 3.40 40.65 -22.54
CA VAL A 14 4.24 40.08 -21.47
C VAL A 14 3.39 39.52 -20.32
N ILE A 15 2.34 40.24 -19.91
CA ILE A 15 1.41 39.79 -18.85
C ILE A 15 0.63 38.55 -19.30
N GLY A 16 0.21 38.50 -20.57
CA GLY A 16 -0.44 37.34 -21.17
C GLY A 16 0.44 36.08 -21.14
N ILE A 17 1.67 36.19 -21.64
CA ILE A 17 2.63 35.07 -21.68
C ILE A 17 3.00 34.58 -20.28
N ALA A 18 3.22 35.50 -19.33
CA ALA A 18 3.52 35.14 -17.94
C ALA A 18 2.35 34.41 -17.26
N SER A 19 1.11 34.82 -17.53
CA SER A 19 -0.09 34.16 -17.00
C SER A 19 -0.28 32.76 -17.58
N THR A 20 0.00 32.56 -18.86
CA THR A 20 -0.08 31.23 -19.50
C THR A 20 0.98 30.28 -18.95
N LEU A 21 2.23 30.73 -18.80
CA LEU A 21 3.31 29.90 -18.25
C LEU A 21 3.07 29.54 -16.77
N ALA A 22 2.61 30.48 -15.95
CA ALA A 22 2.25 30.21 -14.56
C ALA A 22 1.11 29.19 -14.44
N THR A 23 0.10 29.31 -15.29
CA THR A 23 -1.04 28.38 -15.32
C THR A 23 -0.62 26.98 -15.75
N ASP A 24 0.25 26.87 -16.76
CA ASP A 24 0.74 25.58 -17.25
C ASP A 24 1.68 24.89 -16.24
N GLN A 25 2.49 25.66 -15.52
CA GLN A 25 3.35 25.14 -14.45
C GLN A 25 2.54 24.65 -13.23
N ILE A 26 1.47 25.36 -12.86
CA ILE A 26 0.52 24.91 -11.82
C ILE A 26 -0.22 23.65 -12.29
N ARG A 27 -0.63 23.58 -13.55
CA ARG A 27 -1.34 22.44 -14.13
C ARG A 27 -0.48 21.19 -14.20
N THR A 28 0.78 21.32 -14.61
CA THR A 28 1.73 20.20 -14.67
C THR A 28 2.13 19.71 -13.28
N ARG A 29 2.24 20.61 -12.30
CA ARG A 29 2.49 20.23 -10.90
C ARG A 29 1.32 19.48 -10.28
N ARG A 30 0.09 20.01 -10.39
CA ARG A 30 -1.13 19.32 -9.94
C ARG A 30 -1.32 17.97 -10.63
N GLY A 31 -1.11 17.93 -11.94
CA GLY A 31 -1.19 16.68 -12.70
C GLY A 31 -0.14 15.63 -12.34
N ARG A 32 0.99 16.01 -11.71
CA ARG A 32 1.97 15.07 -11.15
C ARG A 32 1.53 14.58 -9.77
N GLU A 33 1.08 15.49 -8.91
CA GLU A 33 0.57 15.15 -7.57
C GLU A 33 -0.62 14.17 -7.65
N ASP A 34 -1.56 14.41 -8.57
CA ASP A 34 -2.70 13.51 -8.81
C ASP A 34 -2.26 12.12 -9.30
N LYS A 35 -1.26 12.07 -10.18
CA LYS A 35 -0.71 10.80 -10.70
C LYS A 35 0.01 10.02 -9.62
N ASP A 36 0.80 10.69 -8.77
CA ASP A 36 1.51 10.05 -7.67
C ASP A 36 0.52 9.52 -6.61
N GLN A 37 -0.56 10.26 -6.34
CA GLN A 37 -1.63 9.79 -5.46
C GLN A 37 -2.37 8.59 -6.04
N ALA A 38 -2.69 8.60 -7.34
CA ALA A 38 -3.32 7.46 -8.02
C ALA A 38 -2.42 6.21 -8.03
N ALA A 39 -1.12 6.38 -8.29
CA ALA A 39 -0.15 5.30 -8.27
C ALA A 39 -0.02 4.68 -6.86
N ARG A 40 0.06 5.51 -5.81
CA ARG A 40 0.05 5.03 -4.42
C ARG A 40 -1.23 4.31 -4.05
N GLN A 41 -2.39 4.85 -4.46
CA GLN A 41 -3.67 4.18 -4.22
C GLN A 41 -3.72 2.79 -4.85
N GLN A 42 -3.25 2.65 -6.09
CA GLN A 42 -3.18 1.36 -6.76
C GLN A 42 -2.25 0.40 -6.03
N LEU A 43 -1.02 0.84 -5.72
CA LEU A 43 -0.03 0.05 -4.97
C LEU A 43 -0.57 -0.42 -3.61
N TYR A 44 -1.26 0.45 -2.88
CA TYR A 44 -1.88 0.09 -1.59
C TYR A 44 -2.96 -0.97 -1.75
N GLY A 45 -3.80 -0.85 -2.78
CA GLY A 45 -4.81 -1.85 -3.11
C GLY A 45 -4.20 -3.21 -3.42
N ASP A 46 -3.19 -3.23 -4.29
CA ASP A 46 -2.49 -4.45 -4.71
C ASP A 46 -1.80 -5.12 -3.52
N TYR A 47 -1.15 -4.34 -2.67
CA TYR A 47 -0.50 -4.86 -1.47
C TYR A 47 -1.49 -5.44 -0.46
N LEU A 48 -2.61 -4.77 -0.20
CA LEU A 48 -3.65 -5.31 0.69
C LEU A 48 -4.26 -6.61 0.12
N ALA A 49 -4.44 -6.69 -1.20
CA ALA A 49 -4.92 -7.90 -1.87
C ALA A 49 -3.92 -9.06 -1.73
N ALA A 50 -2.63 -8.80 -1.90
CA ALA A 50 -1.55 -9.77 -1.69
C ALA A 50 -1.57 -10.32 -0.25
N LEU A 51 -1.62 -9.43 0.74
CA LEU A 51 -1.68 -9.81 2.16
C LEU A 51 -2.93 -10.65 2.49
N ALA A 52 -4.09 -10.28 1.93
CA ALA A 52 -5.33 -11.02 2.11
C ALA A 52 -5.27 -12.43 1.48
N ARG A 53 -4.66 -12.55 0.29
CA ARG A 53 -4.45 -13.84 -0.39
C ARG A 53 -3.55 -14.75 0.44
N THR A 54 -2.39 -14.25 0.86
CA THR A 54 -1.45 -14.99 1.71
C THR A 54 -2.11 -15.45 3.00
N ARG A 55 -2.85 -14.57 3.71
CA ARG A 55 -3.58 -14.95 4.92
C ARG A 55 -4.60 -16.06 4.66
N ASN A 56 -5.31 -16.01 3.54
CA ASN A 56 -6.29 -17.03 3.21
C ASN A 56 -5.63 -18.38 2.91
N GLN A 57 -4.51 -18.40 2.20
CA GLN A 57 -3.72 -19.63 1.98
C GLN A 57 -3.23 -20.21 3.31
N LEU A 58 -2.69 -19.39 4.21
CA LEU A 58 -2.28 -19.82 5.56
C LEU A 58 -3.44 -20.41 6.36
N ARG A 59 -4.60 -19.75 6.34
CA ARG A 59 -5.82 -20.27 7.00
C ARG A 59 -6.25 -21.62 6.41
N MET A 60 -6.12 -21.82 5.11
CA MET A 60 -6.45 -23.09 4.48
C MET A 60 -5.47 -24.20 4.87
N ALA A 61 -4.17 -23.90 4.97
CA ALA A 61 -3.17 -24.83 5.49
C ALA A 61 -3.39 -25.17 6.98
N ALA A 62 -3.86 -24.20 7.78
CA ALA A 62 -4.17 -24.40 9.20
C ALA A 62 -5.45 -25.20 9.48
N ARG A 63 -6.22 -25.59 8.45
CA ARG A 63 -7.44 -26.40 8.64
C ARG A 63 -7.09 -27.89 8.81
N PRO A 64 -7.75 -28.61 9.75
CA PRO A 64 -7.67 -30.05 9.82
C PRO A 64 -8.36 -30.64 8.58
N THR A 65 -7.57 -31.01 7.58
CA THR A 65 -8.03 -31.49 6.27
C THR A 65 -7.63 -32.93 6.01
N GLY A 66 -7.04 -33.61 7.00
CA GLY A 66 -6.45 -34.95 6.82
C GLY A 66 -5.22 -34.96 5.91
N LEU A 67 -4.68 -33.78 5.56
CA LEU A 67 -3.44 -33.68 4.79
C LEU A 67 -2.25 -34.16 5.62
N PRO A 68 -1.25 -34.81 4.99
CA PRO A 68 0.04 -35.07 5.62
C PRO A 68 0.70 -33.77 6.10
N ASP A 69 1.43 -33.83 7.20
CA ASP A 69 2.05 -32.65 7.79
C ASP A 69 3.06 -31.98 6.84
N GLU A 70 3.81 -32.76 6.05
CA GLU A 70 4.73 -32.24 5.03
C GLU A 70 4.03 -31.37 3.97
N GLU A 71 2.83 -31.76 3.54
CA GLU A 71 2.04 -31.01 2.56
C GLU A 71 1.48 -29.72 3.17
N ARG A 72 1.17 -29.73 4.47
CA ARG A 72 0.76 -28.54 5.23
C ARG A 72 1.89 -27.51 5.32
N LEU A 73 3.09 -27.99 5.69
CA LEU A 73 4.33 -27.21 5.75
C LEU A 73 4.64 -26.57 4.40
N ARG A 74 4.61 -27.36 3.32
CA ARG A 74 4.85 -26.88 1.95
C ARG A 74 3.90 -25.76 1.55
N ARG A 75 2.59 -25.94 1.78
CA ARG A 75 1.58 -24.92 1.48
C ARG A 75 1.74 -23.64 2.31
N ALA A 76 2.13 -23.76 3.58
CA ALA A 76 2.40 -22.61 4.43
C ALA A 76 3.61 -21.81 3.92
N ALA A 77 4.65 -22.51 3.48
CA ALA A 77 5.85 -21.90 2.91
C ALA A 77 5.57 -21.16 1.60
N GLU A 78 4.77 -21.77 0.70
CA GLU A 78 4.44 -21.23 -0.61
C GLU A 78 3.49 -20.01 -0.57
N ALA A 79 2.69 -19.86 0.49
CA ALA A 79 1.68 -18.80 0.61
C ALA A 79 2.22 -17.37 0.43
N PHE A 80 3.47 -17.11 0.83
CA PHE A 80 4.09 -15.79 0.63
C PHE A 80 4.60 -15.59 -0.79
N HIS A 81 5.04 -16.66 -1.45
CA HIS A 81 5.56 -16.60 -2.82
C HIS A 81 4.42 -16.39 -3.81
N GLU A 82 3.34 -17.16 -3.68
CA GLU A 82 2.14 -17.02 -4.53
C GLU A 82 1.39 -15.70 -4.30
N GLY A 83 1.55 -15.13 -3.11
CA GLY A 83 0.95 -13.84 -2.73
C GLY A 83 1.64 -12.62 -3.34
N ASN A 84 2.89 -12.73 -3.79
CA ASN A 84 3.74 -11.59 -4.23
C ASN A 84 3.89 -10.49 -3.15
N ALA A 85 3.78 -10.87 -1.87
CA ALA A 85 3.71 -9.94 -0.76
C ALA A 85 5.08 -9.30 -0.43
N TYR A 86 6.18 -9.97 -0.75
CA TYR A 86 7.53 -9.45 -0.52
C TYR A 86 7.85 -8.30 -1.48
N GLU A 87 7.57 -8.50 -2.76
CA GLU A 87 7.82 -7.58 -3.86
C GLU A 87 7.04 -6.28 -3.65
N LEU A 88 5.75 -6.39 -3.34
CA LEU A 88 4.90 -5.24 -3.06
C LEU A 88 5.34 -4.51 -1.78
N ARG A 89 5.81 -5.23 -0.75
CA ARG A 89 6.36 -4.58 0.45
C ARG A 89 7.61 -3.75 0.14
N TYR A 90 8.49 -4.20 -0.74
CA TYR A 90 9.65 -3.40 -1.15
C TYR A 90 9.23 -2.14 -1.91
N GLN A 91 8.21 -2.24 -2.77
CA GLN A 91 7.65 -1.06 -3.44
C GLN A 91 7.03 -0.06 -2.45
N ILE A 92 6.30 -0.55 -1.44
CA ILE A 92 5.77 0.29 -0.34
C ILE A 92 6.91 1.02 0.37
N ALA A 93 8.02 0.34 0.68
CA ALA A 93 9.16 0.94 1.37
C ALA A 93 9.82 2.09 0.59
N VAL A 94 9.68 2.11 -0.74
CA VAL A 94 10.23 3.16 -1.61
C VAL A 94 9.28 4.33 -1.79
N VAL A 95 7.98 4.06 -1.91
CA VAL A 95 6.99 5.06 -2.39
C VAL A 95 6.15 5.66 -1.26
N ALA A 96 5.91 4.92 -0.18
CA ALA A 96 4.99 5.31 0.88
C ALA A 96 5.69 6.16 1.96
N PRO A 97 4.97 7.03 2.68
CA PRO A 97 5.52 7.75 3.83
C PRO A 97 5.86 6.79 4.97
N ARG A 98 6.73 7.25 5.89
CA ARG A 98 7.24 6.45 7.01
C ARG A 98 6.15 5.71 7.79
N GLU A 99 5.05 6.39 8.12
CA GLU A 99 3.95 5.78 8.90
C GLU A 99 3.33 4.55 8.21
N VAL A 100 3.17 4.60 6.88
CA VAL A 100 2.67 3.47 6.10
C VAL A 100 3.70 2.35 6.04
N VAL A 101 4.99 2.68 5.91
CA VAL A 101 6.08 1.69 5.87
C VAL A 101 6.21 0.95 7.20
N GLU A 102 6.10 1.66 8.32
CA GLU A 102 6.14 1.09 9.67
C GLU A 102 4.94 0.17 9.92
N ALA A 103 3.71 0.64 9.64
CA ALA A 103 2.51 -0.18 9.77
C ALA A 103 2.53 -1.40 8.83
N SER A 104 3.04 -1.22 7.61
CA SER A 104 3.21 -2.30 6.62
C SER A 104 4.18 -3.36 7.14
N THR A 105 5.29 -2.95 7.74
CA THR A 105 6.27 -3.85 8.32
C THR A 105 5.71 -4.60 9.53
N ALA A 106 5.00 -3.92 10.41
CA ALA A 106 4.38 -4.53 11.59
C ALA A 106 3.35 -5.59 11.19
N ALA A 107 2.45 -5.23 10.28
CA ALA A 107 1.50 -6.16 9.71
C ALA A 107 2.26 -7.36 9.10
N PHE A 108 3.15 -7.12 8.12
CA PHE A 108 3.83 -8.20 7.39
C PHE A 108 4.53 -9.20 8.32
N ARG A 109 5.18 -8.70 9.38
CA ARG A 109 5.81 -9.54 10.41
C ARG A 109 4.80 -10.41 11.14
N SER A 110 3.66 -9.84 11.57
CA SER A 110 2.61 -10.61 12.22
C SER A 110 1.99 -11.69 11.32
N LEU A 111 1.96 -11.48 10.00
CA LEU A 111 1.53 -12.52 9.06
C LEU A 111 2.58 -13.63 8.89
N ARG A 112 3.87 -13.28 9.00
CA ARG A 112 4.96 -14.26 9.07
C ARG A 112 4.88 -15.09 10.35
N ASP A 113 4.63 -14.46 11.49
CA ASP A 113 4.46 -15.17 12.77
C ASP A 113 3.32 -16.20 12.68
N LEU A 114 2.21 -15.84 11.99
CA LEU A 114 1.14 -16.79 11.68
C LEU A 114 1.60 -17.96 10.81
N ARG A 115 2.42 -17.72 9.80
CA ARG A 115 3.00 -18.78 8.97
C ARG A 115 3.87 -19.72 9.82
N ASP A 116 4.76 -19.16 10.63
CA ASP A 116 5.68 -19.94 11.48
C ASP A 116 4.88 -20.84 12.46
N LEU A 117 3.74 -20.36 12.97
CA LEU A 117 2.81 -21.18 13.75
C LEU A 117 2.19 -22.34 12.93
N VAL A 118 1.78 -22.08 11.69
CA VAL A 118 1.22 -23.15 10.82
C VAL A 118 2.29 -24.17 10.44
N GLU A 119 3.52 -23.74 10.18
CA GLU A 119 4.66 -24.63 9.93
C GLU A 119 4.99 -25.52 11.13
N THR A 120 4.82 -25.01 12.35
CA THR A 120 4.97 -25.82 13.59
C THR A 120 3.74 -26.66 13.93
N GLY A 121 2.73 -26.69 13.05
CA GLY A 121 1.56 -27.56 13.16
C GLY A 121 0.36 -26.94 13.89
N ALA A 122 0.39 -25.65 14.22
CA ALA A 122 -0.75 -24.98 14.83
C ALA A 122 -1.98 -25.02 13.88
N LEU A 123 -3.12 -25.40 14.44
CA LEU A 123 -4.39 -25.40 13.72
C LEU A 123 -5.08 -24.05 13.89
N HIS A 124 -6.03 -23.75 12.99
CA HIS A 124 -6.82 -22.53 13.06
C HIS A 124 -7.65 -22.37 14.35
N THR A 125 -7.83 -23.45 15.10
CA THR A 125 -8.51 -23.53 16.40
C THR A 125 -7.55 -23.48 17.59
N SER A 126 -6.25 -23.62 17.37
CA SER A 126 -5.24 -23.50 18.43
C SER A 126 -5.26 -22.08 19.00
N GLU A 127 -5.10 -21.96 20.33
CA GLU A 127 -5.14 -20.66 21.01
C GLU A 127 -4.10 -19.69 20.46
N ASP A 128 -2.84 -20.14 20.31
CA ASP A 128 -1.75 -19.33 19.77
C ASP A 128 -2.05 -18.81 18.35
N TYR A 129 -2.66 -19.64 17.50
CA TYR A 129 -3.09 -19.23 16.17
C TYR A 129 -4.18 -18.16 16.24
N VAL A 130 -5.19 -18.34 17.11
CA VAL A 130 -6.28 -17.37 17.29
C VAL A 130 -5.73 -16.03 17.77
N GLN A 131 -4.81 -16.04 18.73
CA GLN A 131 -4.16 -14.81 19.22
C GLN A 131 -3.34 -14.12 18.13
N ALA A 132 -2.51 -14.87 17.40
CA ALA A 132 -1.73 -14.33 16.29
C ALA A 132 -2.62 -13.77 15.17
N ARG A 133 -3.75 -14.43 14.88
CA ARG A 133 -4.75 -13.94 13.93
C ARG A 133 -5.35 -12.61 14.37
N ASN A 134 -5.79 -12.51 15.62
CA ASN A 134 -6.38 -11.27 16.14
C ASN A 134 -5.35 -10.12 16.10
N ARG A 135 -4.09 -10.40 16.46
CA ARG A 135 -2.99 -9.43 16.33
C ARG A 135 -2.79 -8.96 14.89
N TRP A 136 -2.78 -9.88 13.94
CA TRP A 136 -2.67 -9.55 12.52
C TRP A 136 -3.84 -8.69 12.03
N GLU A 137 -5.07 -8.99 12.45
CA GLU A 137 -6.26 -8.19 12.09
C GLU A 137 -6.18 -6.75 12.61
N LEU A 138 -5.67 -6.55 13.83
CA LEU A 138 -5.41 -5.24 14.41
C LEU A 138 -4.36 -4.46 13.59
N LEU A 139 -3.21 -5.08 13.32
CA LEU A 139 -2.13 -4.44 12.56
C LEU A 139 -2.52 -4.15 11.10
N LEU A 140 -3.34 -5.01 10.49
CA LEU A 140 -3.91 -4.76 9.17
C LEU A 140 -4.92 -3.59 9.19
N ALA A 141 -5.65 -3.40 10.29
CA ALA A 141 -6.49 -2.21 10.47
C ALA A 141 -5.65 -0.93 10.58
N GLU A 142 -4.58 -0.95 11.39
CA GLU A 142 -3.64 0.17 11.51
C GLU A 142 -2.99 0.55 10.16
N LEU A 143 -2.57 -0.45 9.38
CA LEU A 143 -2.05 -0.24 8.03
C LEU A 143 -3.07 0.45 7.13
N ARG A 144 -4.32 -0.02 7.11
CA ARG A 144 -5.39 0.60 6.32
C ARG A 144 -5.67 2.03 6.75
N ILE A 145 -5.60 2.31 8.05
CA ILE A 145 -5.75 3.66 8.60
C ILE A 145 -4.62 4.57 8.11
N ALA A 146 -3.36 4.13 8.21
CA ALA A 146 -2.20 4.89 7.75
C ALA A 146 -2.28 5.18 6.24
N MET A 147 -2.63 4.18 5.42
CA MET A 147 -2.83 4.35 3.97
C MET A 147 -3.96 5.33 3.65
N ARG A 148 -5.07 5.31 4.40
CA ARG A 148 -6.18 6.27 4.20
C ARG A 148 -5.76 7.70 4.52
N ARG A 149 -5.02 7.89 5.62
CA ARG A 149 -4.48 9.22 6.00
C ARG A 149 -3.53 9.76 4.94
N ASP A 150 -2.61 8.93 4.44
CA ASP A 150 -1.69 9.30 3.36
C ASP A 150 -2.44 9.73 2.08
N LEU A 151 -3.54 9.04 1.76
CA LEU A 151 -4.39 9.38 0.61
C LEU A 151 -5.38 10.54 0.88
N GLY A 152 -5.25 11.25 2.01
CA GLY A 152 -6.10 12.38 2.38
C GLY A 152 -7.55 12.00 2.69
N ARG A 153 -7.82 10.73 3.05
CA ARG A 153 -9.17 10.23 3.34
C ARG A 153 -9.46 10.23 4.83
N GLN A 154 -10.70 10.54 5.18
CA GLN A 154 -11.18 10.43 6.56
C GLN A 154 -11.05 8.98 7.06
N VAL A 155 -10.74 8.83 8.34
CA VAL A 155 -10.69 7.56 9.06
C VAL A 155 -11.99 7.43 9.84
N PHE A 156 -12.69 6.29 9.72
CA PHE A 156 -13.91 5.98 10.48
C PHE A 156 -13.55 5.18 11.73
#